data_AF-A0A7C9LZH6-F1
#
_entry.id   AF-A0A7C9LZH6-F1
#
_cell.length_a   1.000
_cell.length_b   1.000
_cell.length_c   1.000
_cell.angle_alpha   90.00
_cell.angle_beta   90.00
_cell.angle_gamma   90.00
#
_symmetry.space_group_name_H-M   'P 1'
#
loop_
_entity.id
_entity.type
_entity.pdbx_description
1 polymer ?
#
loop_
_entity_poly.entity_id
_entity_poly.type
_entity_poly.pdbx_seq_one_letter_code
_entity_poly.pdbx_strand_id
1 'polypeptide(L)'
;MNFTDVEYIRARLAGNSIPTPVIQEYLQILGNLNALSILLSPGDDEEMDGPEQMHLEKLYRAHRTRRAWLEAEYPALALAAKPRDWAEH
;
A
#
# COMPACT_ATOMS: atom_id res chain seq x y z
N MET A 1 2.63 -1.13 -13.50
CA MET A 1 1.69 -0.80 -12.40
C MET A 1 1.93 -1.81 -11.29
N ASN A 2 2.41 -1.41 -10.12
CA ASN A 2 2.70 -2.34 -9.02
C ASN A 2 1.47 -2.50 -8.14
N PHE A 3 0.58 -3.41 -8.53
CA PHE A 3 -0.58 -3.77 -7.73
C PHE A 3 -0.15 -4.63 -6.54
N THR A 4 -0.56 -4.24 -5.34
CA THR A 4 -0.29 -5.01 -4.12
C THR A 4 -1.47 -5.93 -3.83
N ASP A 5 -1.23 -7.25 -3.76
CA ASP A 5 -2.28 -8.21 -3.40
C ASP A 5 -2.58 -8.17 -1.89
N VAL A 6 -3.60 -7.38 -1.53
CA VAL A 6 -3.99 -7.14 -0.13
C VAL A 6 -4.52 -8.40 0.54
N GLU A 7 -5.21 -9.27 -0.20
CA GLU A 7 -5.78 -10.51 0.35
C GLU A 7 -4.69 -11.54 0.63
N TYR A 8 -3.70 -11.65 -0.27
CA TYR A 8 -2.51 -12.46 -0.04
C TYR A 8 -1.75 -11.99 1.20
N ILE A 9 -1.55 -10.68 1.36
CA ILE A 9 -0.85 -10.11 2.53
C ILE A 9 -1.66 -10.35 3.80
N ARG A 10 -2.99 -10.18 3.76
CA ARG A 10 -3.88 -10.49 4.89
C ARG A 10 -3.71 -11.95 5.32
N ALA A 11 -3.69 -12.88 4.38
CA ALA A 11 -3.50 -14.30 4.67
C ALA A 11 -2.13 -14.59 5.31
N ARG A 12 -1.06 -13.93 4.84
CA ARG A 12 0.29 -14.06 5.44
C ARG A 12 0.41 -13.45 6.83
N LEU A 13 -0.36 -12.41 7.12
CA LEU A 13 -0.38 -11.78 8.43
C LEU A 13 -1.24 -12.55 9.44
N ALA A 14 -2.07 -13.51 9.00
CA ALA A 14 -2.82 -14.38 9.88
C ALA A 14 -1.86 -15.18 10.78
N GLY A 15 -1.99 -15.03 12.10
CA GLY A 15 -1.13 -15.69 13.08
C GLY A 15 0.19 -14.99 13.39
N ASN A 16 0.43 -13.78 12.87
CA ASN A 16 1.54 -12.96 13.34
C ASN A 16 1.26 -12.37 14.73
N SER A 17 2.31 -12.05 15.48
CA SER A 17 2.22 -11.39 16.79
C SER A 17 1.89 -9.89 16.72
N ILE A 18 1.59 -9.36 15.53
CA ILE A 18 1.27 -7.95 15.32
C ILE A 18 -0.16 -7.68 15.81
N PRO A 19 -0.41 -6.59 16.53
CA PRO A 19 -1.77 -6.23 16.96
C PRO A 19 -2.74 -6.14 15.78
N THR A 20 -3.93 -6.73 15.92
CA THR A 20 -4.97 -6.70 14.88
C THR A 20 -5.30 -5.29 14.37
N PRO A 21 -5.41 -4.24 15.21
CA PRO A 21 -5.64 -2.88 14.72
C PRO A 21 -4.53 -2.38 13.78
N VAL A 22 -3.27 -2.75 14.05
CA VAL A 22 -2.11 -2.40 13.21
C VAL A 22 -2.18 -3.12 11.87
N ILE A 23 -2.55 -4.41 11.87
CA ILE A 23 -2.75 -5.18 10.63
C ILE A 23 -3.87 -4.55 9.79
N GLN A 24 -5.00 -4.20 10.39
CA GLN A 24 -6.12 -3.57 9.70
C GLN A 24 -5.74 -2.22 9.10
N GLU A 25 -5.05 -1.37 9.87
CA GLU A 25 -4.54 -0.09 9.37
C GLU A 25 -3.60 -0.29 8.18
N TYR A 26 -2.66 -1.23 8.29
CA TYR A 26 -1.72 -1.53 7.23
C TYR A 26 -2.41 -1.98 5.94
N LEU A 27 -3.36 -2.92 6.04
CA LEU A 27 -4.14 -3.40 4.88
C LEU A 27 -4.96 -2.27 4.25
N GLN A 28 -5.54 -1.38 5.06
CA GLN A 28 -6.25 -0.20 4.55
C GLN A 28 -5.32 0.73 3.77
N ILE A 29 -4.11 0.98 4.28
CA ILE A 29 -3.10 1.80 3.58
C ILE A 29 -2.73 1.16 2.23
N LEU A 30 -2.52 -0.16 2.18
CA LEU A 30 -2.21 -0.84 0.93
C LEU A 30 -3.36 -0.73 -0.09
N GLY A 31 -4.61 -0.90 0.37
CA GLY A 31 -5.80 -0.71 -0.46
C GLY A 31 -5.89 0.72 -1.01
N ASN A 32 -5.67 1.73 -0.16
CA ASN A 32 -5.67 3.13 -0.58
C ASN A 32 -4.56 3.42 -1.59
N LEU A 33 -3.36 2.87 -1.40
CA LEU A 33 -2.24 3.03 -2.34
C LEU A 33 -2.55 2.39 -3.70
N ASN A 34 -3.20 1.23 -3.73
CA ASN A 34 -3.67 0.62 -4.98
C ASN A 34 -4.67 1.53 -5.69
N ALA A 35 -5.71 2.00 -4.99
CA ALA A 35 -6.72 2.89 -5.55
C ALA A 35 -6.10 4.20 -6.09
N LEU A 36 -5.24 4.83 -5.30
CA LEU A 36 -4.54 6.05 -5.71
C LEU A 36 -3.61 5.82 -6.89
N SER A 37 -2.97 4.65 -7.00
CA SER A 37 -2.13 4.33 -8.17
C SER A 37 -2.94 4.21 -9.47
N ILE A 38 -4.21 3.81 -9.38
CA ILE A 38 -5.14 3.79 -10.51
C ILE A 38 -5.54 5.21 -10.87
N LEU A 39 -5.96 6.00 -9.88
CA LEU A 39 -6.39 7.39 -10.08
C LEU A 39 -5.26 8.33 -10.55
N LEU A 40 -4.02 8.03 -10.20
CA LEU A 40 -2.83 8.78 -10.62
C LEU A 40 -2.20 8.24 -11.90
N SER A 41 -2.70 7.13 -12.45
CA SER A 41 -2.21 6.66 -13.74
C SER A 41 -2.76 7.58 -14.83
N PRO A 42 -1.91 8.03 -15.76
CA PRO A 42 -2.37 8.83 -16.88
C PRO A 42 -3.35 7.97 -17.71
N GLY A 43 -4.64 8.23 -17.57
CA GLY A 43 -5.64 7.81 -18.53
C GLY A 43 -5.59 8.71 -19.75
N ASP A 44 -6.23 8.31 -20.84
CA ASP A 44 -6.37 9.11 -22.08
C ASP A 44 -7.08 10.47 -21.89
N ASP A 45 -7.49 10.81 -20.65
CA ASP A 45 -8.09 12.09 -20.30
C ASP A 45 -6.98 13.14 -20.03
N GLU A 46 -6.76 14.00 -21.03
CA GLU A 46 -5.90 15.19 -21.02
C GLU A 46 -6.26 16.26 -19.97
N GLU A 47 -7.16 15.98 -19.01
CA GLU A 47 -7.78 17.00 -18.13
C GLU A 47 -7.38 16.95 -16.65
N MET A 48 -6.54 16.01 -16.20
CA MET A 48 -6.16 15.94 -14.78
C MET A 48 -5.03 16.88 -14.33
N ASP A 49 -4.56 17.80 -15.18
CA ASP A 49 -3.57 18.81 -14.76
C ASP A 49 -4.24 19.91 -13.90
N GLY A 50 -4.40 19.65 -12.60
CA GLY A 50 -5.07 20.57 -11.68
C GLY A 50 -4.88 20.29 -10.17
N PRO A 51 -5.52 21.09 -9.30
CA PRO A 51 -5.41 20.98 -7.84
C PRO A 51 -5.80 19.59 -7.28
N GLU A 52 -6.65 18.86 -8.00
CA GLU A 52 -7.13 17.53 -7.64
C GLU A 52 -6.01 16.49 -7.77
N GLN A 53 -5.22 16.53 -8.84
CA GLN A 53 -4.07 15.65 -9.01
C GLN A 53 -3.00 15.93 -7.95
N MET A 54 -2.72 17.21 -7.66
CA MET A 54 -1.83 17.58 -6.55
C MET A 54 -2.33 17.04 -5.20
N HIS A 55 -3.64 17.05 -4.98
CA HIS A 55 -4.24 16.49 -3.76
C HIS A 55 -4.07 14.98 -3.68
N LEU A 56 -4.35 14.25 -4.77
CA LEU A 56 -4.18 12.80 -4.85
C LEU A 56 -2.71 12.39 -4.68
N GLU A 57 -1.77 13.14 -5.26
CA GLU A 57 -0.34 12.92 -5.04
C GLU A 57 0.05 13.11 -3.57
N LYS A 58 -0.49 14.15 -2.91
CA LYS A 58 -0.24 14.39 -1.49
C LYS A 58 -0.76 13.25 -0.63
N LEU A 59 -1.97 12.75 -0.90
CA LEU A 59 -2.53 11.58 -0.24
C LEU A 59 -1.68 10.33 -0.48
N TYR A 60 -1.23 10.12 -1.72
CA TYR A 60 -0.38 8.99 -2.08
C TYR A 60 0.95 9.03 -1.31
N ARG A 61 1.60 10.21 -1.25
CA ARG A 61 2.83 10.41 -0.46
C ARG A 61 2.58 10.17 1.03
N ALA A 62 1.49 10.70 1.59
CA ALA A 62 1.14 10.51 3.00
C ALA A 62 0.94 9.02 3.35
N HIS A 63 0.23 8.27 2.51
CA HIS A 63 0.04 6.83 2.70
C HIS A 63 1.35 6.05 2.55
N ARG A 64 2.23 6.40 1.60
CA ARG A 64 3.56 5.79 1.48
C ARG A 64 4.43 6.05 2.70
N THR A 65 4.40 7.27 3.23
CA THR A 65 5.11 7.60 4.48
C THR A 65 4.54 6.77 5.62
N ARG A 66 3.22 6.73 5.83
CA ARG A 66 2.62 5.95 6.91
C ARG A 66 2.93 4.45 6.80
N ARG A 67 2.91 3.90 5.59
CA ARG A 67 3.36 2.53 5.31
C ARG A 67 4.79 2.30 5.80
N ALA A 68 5.73 3.17 5.45
CA ALA A 68 7.13 3.05 5.84
C ALA A 68 7.33 3.13 7.37
N TRP A 69 6.56 3.99 8.05
CA TRP A 69 6.55 4.05 9.52
C TRP A 69 6.10 2.73 10.15
N LEU A 70 4.98 2.16 9.67
CA LEU A 70 4.48 0.87 10.16
C LEU A 70 5.46 -0.27 9.87
N GLU A 71 6.10 -0.28 8.71
CA GLU A 71 7.11 -1.29 8.35
C GLU A 71 8.39 -1.18 9.18
N ALA A 72 8.77 0.03 9.61
CA ALA A 72 9.91 0.24 10.50
C ALA A 72 9.60 -0.24 11.93
N GLU A 73 8.38 -0.02 12.42
CA GLU A 73 7.93 -0.45 13.74
C GLU A 73 7.63 -1.96 13.78
N TYR A 74 7.08 -2.51 12.70
CA TYR A 74 6.71 -3.92 12.56
C TYR A 74 7.30 -4.51 11.25
N PRO A 75 8.58 -4.94 11.27
CA PRO A 75 9.26 -5.46 10.06
C PRO A 75 8.57 -6.65 9.38
N ALA A 76 7.80 -7.43 10.14
CA ALA A 76 7.01 -8.53 9.60
C ALA A 76 5.94 -8.07 8.57
N LEU A 77 5.47 -6.81 8.64
CA LEU A 77 4.59 -6.23 7.62
C LEU A 77 5.29 -6.13 6.26
N ALA A 78 6.53 -5.64 6.23
CA ALA A 78 7.31 -5.51 5.00
C ALA A 78 7.63 -6.90 4.40
N LEU A 79 7.91 -7.89 5.25
CA LEU A 79 8.15 -9.27 4.82
C LEU A 79 6.88 -9.91 4.23
N ALA A 80 5.73 -9.66 4.84
CA ALA A 80 4.43 -10.14 4.34
C ALA A 80 4.07 -9.50 2.99
N ALA A 81 4.43 -8.23 2.78
CA ALA A 81 4.17 -7.49 1.55
C ALA A 81 5.09 -7.85 0.36
N LYS A 82 6.09 -8.72 0.55
CA LYS A 82 6.93 -9.18 -0.55
C LYS A 82 6.16 -10.10 -1.51
N PRO A 83 6.46 -10.05 -2.83
CA PRO A 83 5.89 -10.95 -3.82
C PRO A 83 6.11 -12.42 -3.45
N ARG A 84 5.22 -13.29 -3.92
CA ARG A 84 5.25 -14.75 -3.67
C ARG A 84 6.59 -15.38 -4.04
N ASP A 85 7.23 -14.87 -5.09
CA ASP A 85 8.47 -15.42 -5.67
C ASP A 85 9.74 -14.89 -4.97
N TRP A 86 9.61 -14.02 -3.96
CA TRP A 86 10.77 -13.49 -3.23
C TRP A 86 11.51 -14.56 -2.40
N ALA A 87 10.86 -15.68 -2.07
CA ALA A 87 11.44 -16.73 -1.24
C ALA A 87 12.43 -17.65 -1.98
N GLU A 88 12.61 -17.50 -3.30
CA GLU A 88 13.42 -18.39 -4.13
C GLU A 88 14.85 -17.88 -4.42
N HIS A 89 15.31 -16.81 -3.76
CA HIS A 89 16.66 -16.26 -3.92
C HIS A 89 17.36 -15.95 -2.60
#